data_AF-A0A229R7Y2-F1
#
_entry.id   AF-A0A229R7Y2-F1
#
_cell.length_a   1.000
_cell.length_b   1.000
_cell.length_c   1.000
_cell.angle_alpha   90.00
_cell.angle_beta   90.00
_cell.angle_gamma   90.00
#
_symmetry.space_group_name_H-M   'P 1'
#
loop_
_entity.id
_entity.type
_entity.pdbx_description
1 polymer ?
#
loop_
_entity_poly.entity_id
_entity_poly.type
_entity_poly.pdbx_seq_one_letter_code
_entity_poly.pdbx_strand_id
1 'polypeptide(L)' 'MSNIDKLATEAMSFLGYSTRGKDHIIERAILRIQKAYREDHLDAAAIARLLGDDYPDGSPMRRTTFIQFVIERT' A
#
# COMPACT_ATOMS: atom_id res chain seq x y z
N MET A 1 -17.46 -3.12 -8.05
CA MET A 1 -16.06 -2.78 -7.76
C MET A 1 -15.86 -2.95 -6.27
N SER A 2 -14.92 -3.77 -5.82
CA SER A 2 -14.70 -4.01 -4.38
C SER A 2 -14.05 -2.77 -3.72
N ASN A 3 -14.13 -2.68 -2.40
CA ASN A 3 -13.47 -1.59 -1.65
C ASN A 3 -11.95 -1.57 -1.90
N ILE A 4 -11.34 -2.75 -2.06
CA ILE A 4 -9.92 -2.87 -2.38
C ILE A 4 -9.62 -2.41 -3.81
N ASP A 5 -10.47 -2.71 -4.80
CA ASP A 5 -10.29 -2.23 -6.18
C ASP A 5 -10.33 -0.69 -6.25
N LYS A 6 -11.24 -0.07 -5.47
CA LYS A 6 -11.35 1.40 -5.38
C LYS A 6 -10.09 1.99 -4.74
N LEU A 7 -9.65 1.44 -3.60
CA LEU A 7 -8.45 1.90 -2.92
C LEU A 7 -7.20 1.70 -3.78
N ALA A 8 -7.09 0.61 -4.52
CA ALA A 8 -6.01 0.37 -5.47
C ALA A 8 -6.00 1.42 -6.60
N THR A 9 -7.18 1.82 -7.08
CA THR A 9 -7.29 2.90 -8.08
C THR A 9 -6.84 4.24 -7.52
N GLU A 10 -7.24 4.59 -6.29
CA GLU A 10 -6.79 5.82 -5.63
C GLU A 10 -5.29 5.79 -5.31
N ALA A 11 -4.76 4.64 -4.90
CA ALA A 11 -3.34 4.41 -4.66
C ALA A 11 -2.50 4.60 -5.93
N MET A 12 -2.95 4.05 -7.07
CA MET A 12 -2.31 4.28 -8.37
C MET A 12 -2.25 5.76 -8.71
N SER A 13 -3.36 6.48 -8.53
CA SER A 13 -3.43 7.93 -8.75
C SER A 13 -2.47 8.69 -7.81
N PHE A 14 -2.44 8.34 -6.53
CA PHE A 14 -1.54 8.93 -5.53
C PHE A 14 -0.06 8.75 -5.90
N LEU A 15 0.30 7.59 -6.46
CA LEU A 15 1.65 7.29 -6.92
C LEU A 15 1.98 7.89 -8.29
N GLY A 16 1.02 8.52 -8.97
CA GLY A 16 1.19 9.10 -10.30
C GLY A 16 1.15 8.08 -11.44
N TYR A 17 0.65 6.87 -11.19
CA TYR A 17 0.48 5.83 -12.21
C TYR A 17 -0.83 5.99 -12.98
N SER A 18 -0.82 5.51 -14.23
CA SER A 18 -2.05 5.40 -15.01
C SER A 18 -3.02 4.43 -14.34
N THR A 19 -4.26 4.85 -14.12
CA THR A 19 -5.31 4.05 -13.49
C THR A 19 -5.95 3.02 -14.43
N ARG A 20 -5.31 2.72 -15.56
CA ARG A 20 -5.84 1.75 -16.54
C ARG A 20 -5.53 0.31 -16.10
N GLY A 21 -6.46 -0.27 -15.35
CA GLY A 21 -6.51 -1.70 -15.07
C GLY A 21 -6.22 -2.06 -13.61
N LYS A 22 -6.38 -3.34 -13.29
CA LYS A 22 -6.04 -3.88 -11.96
C LYS A 22 -4.52 -4.05 -11.86
N ASP A 23 -3.92 -3.47 -10.84
CA ASP A 23 -2.52 -3.69 -10.50
C ASP A 23 -2.43 -4.58 -9.26
N HIS A 24 -2.12 -5.86 -9.49
CA HIS A 24 -1.98 -6.86 -8.44
C HIS A 24 -0.83 -6.58 -7.47
N ILE A 25 0.17 -5.80 -7.88
CA ILE A 25 1.30 -5.42 -7.02
C ILE A 25 0.83 -4.40 -5.98
N ILE A 26 0.04 -3.42 -6.42
CA ILE A 26 -0.54 -2.39 -5.53
C ILE A 26 -1.59 -3.00 -4.61
N GLU A 27 -2.48 -3.85 -5.14
CA GLU A 27 -3.46 -4.57 -4.33
C GLU A 27 -2.78 -5.41 -3.23
N ARG A 28 -1.70 -6.14 -3.57
CA ARG A 28 -0.94 -6.92 -2.59
C ARG A 28 -0.27 -6.04 -1.54
N ALA A 29 0.32 -4.91 -1.95
CA ALA A 29 0.93 -3.96 -1.03
C ALA A 29 -0.10 -3.42 -0.03
N ILE A 30 -1.27 -2.99 -0.52
CA ILE A 30 -2.36 -2.47 0.30
C ILE A 30 -2.81 -3.53 1.30
N LEU A 31 -3.11 -4.76 0.87
CA LEU A 31 -3.56 -5.83 1.77
C LEU A 31 -2.54 -6.11 2.88
N ARG A 32 -1.24 -6.10 2.55
CA ARG A 32 -0.18 -6.33 3.53
C ARG A 32 -0.04 -5.18 4.51
N ILE A 33 -0.16 -3.93 4.06
CA ILE A 33 -0.20 -2.74 4.92
C ILE A 33 -1.40 -2.80 5.86
N GLN A 34 -2.60 -3.09 5.33
CA GLN A 34 -3.83 -3.17 6.12
C GLN A 34 -3.74 -4.23 7.20
N LYS A 35 -3.21 -5.40 6.86
CA LYS A 35 -2.99 -6.49 7.81
C LYS A 35 -2.01 -6.07 8.91
N ALA A 36 -0.83 -5.58 8.54
CA ALA A 36 0.21 -5.18 9.48
C ALA A 36 -0.25 -4.03 10.41
N TYR A 37 -1.07 -3.10 9.91
CA TYR A 37 -1.62 -2.03 10.72
C TYR A 37 -2.76 -2.49 11.65
N ARG A 38 -3.73 -3.25 11.13
CA ARG A 38 -4.93 -3.63 11.92
C ARG A 38 -4.67 -4.78 12.89
N GLU A 39 -3.91 -5.79 12.46
CA GLU A 39 -3.68 -7.02 13.23
C GLU A 39 -2.42 -6.92 14.09
N ASP A 40 -1.31 -6.45 13.49
CA ASP A 40 -0.01 -6.39 14.18
C ASP A 40 0.25 -5.03 14.85
N HIS A 41 -0.66 -4.07 14.69
CA HIS A 41 -0.58 -2.70 15.25
C HIS A 41 0.74 -1.98 14.94
N LEU A 42 1.33 -2.26 13.78
CA LEU A 42 2.59 -1.66 13.35
C LEU A 42 2.37 -0.23 12.85
N ASP A 43 3.31 0.66 13.18
CA ASP A 43 3.36 2.00 12.61
C ASP A 43 3.89 1.99 11.16
N ALA A 44 3.77 3.12 10.46
CA ALA A 44 4.16 3.23 9.06
C ALA A 44 5.65 2.93 8.82
N ALA A 45 6.54 3.21 9.78
CA ALA A 45 7.98 2.98 9.65
C ALA A 45 8.31 1.48 9.81
N ALA A 46 7.66 0.80 10.74
CA ALA A 46 7.75 -0.64 10.91
C ALA A 46 7.18 -1.38 9.68
N ILE A 47 6.04 -0.93 9.15
CA ILE A 47 5.46 -1.48 7.92
C ILE A 47 6.40 -1.28 6.73
N ALA A 48 7.05 -0.12 6.60
CA ALA A 48 8.03 0.12 5.52
C ALA A 48 9.23 -0.84 5.56
N ARG A 49 9.65 -1.26 6.76
CA ARG A 49 10.68 -2.29 6.96
C ARG A 49 10.15 -3.68 6.63
N LEU A 50 8.95 -4.03 7.08
CA LEU A 50 8.30 -5.31 6.79
C LEU A 50 8.06 -5.53 5.29
N LEU A 51 7.72 -4.46 4.56
CA LEU A 51 7.59 -4.51 3.10
C LEU A 51 8.94 -4.65 2.38
N GLY A 52 10.08 -4.52 3.09
CA GLY A 52 11.41 -4.68 2.52
C GLY A 52 11.70 -6.08 1.97
N ASP A 53 11.02 -7.09 2.49
CA ASP A 53 11.16 -8.48 2.01
C ASP A 53 10.57 -8.67 0.60
N ASP A 54 9.49 -7.94 0.30
CA ASP A 54 8.71 -8.08 -0.94
C ASP A 54 9.04 -6.97 -1.96
N TYR A 55 9.55 -5.82 -1.50
CA TYR A 55 9.76 -4.63 -2.31
C TYR A 55 11.18 -4.04 -2.10
N PRO A 56 11.92 -3.75 -3.17
CA PRO A 56 13.29 -3.24 -3.06
C PRO A 56 13.35 -1.84 -2.45
N ASP A 57 14.53 -1.46 -1.95
CA ASP A 57 14.79 -0.11 -1.46
C ASP A 57 14.48 0.92 -2.57
N GLY A 58 13.80 2.00 -2.21
CA GLY A 58 13.33 3.02 -3.16
C GLY A 58 12.00 2.71 -3.85
N SER A 59 11.43 1.51 -3.65
CA SER A 59 10.08 1.19 -4.12
C SER A 59 9.06 2.19 -3.58
N PRO A 60 8.14 2.70 -4.41
CA PRO A 60 7.04 3.56 -3.95
C PRO A 60 6.18 2.92 -2.85
N MET A 61 6.07 1.58 -2.84
CA MET A 61 5.29 0.84 -1.84
C MET A 61 5.90 0.91 -0.44
N ARG A 62 7.20 1.22 -0.33
CA ARG A 62 7.91 1.38 0.95
C ARG A 62 7.98 2.82 1.43
N ARG A 63 7.45 3.78 0.67
CA ARG A 63 7.38 5.18 1.10
C ARG A 63 6.40 5.28 2.26
N THR A 64 6.84 5.85 3.37
CA THR A 64 5.99 6.07 4.55
C THR A 64 4.76 6.91 4.21
N THR A 65 4.86 7.86 3.26
CA THR A 65 3.71 8.64 2.77
C THR A 65 2.65 7.79 2.07
N PHE A 66 3.06 6.79 1.28
CA PHE A 66 2.12 5.85 0.65
C PHE A 66 1.49 4.92 1.69
N ILE A 67 2.29 4.41 2.63
CA ILE A 67 1.80 3.55 3.70
C ILE A 67 0.78 4.30 4.56
N GLN A 68 1.08 5.55 4.92
CA GLN A 68 0.16 6.41 5.67
C GLN A 68 -1.13 6.68 4.89
N PHE A 69 -1.04 6.95 3.59
CA PHE A 69 -2.21 7.09 2.72
C PHE A 69 -3.15 5.87 2.78
N VAL A 70 -2.58 4.66 2.81
CA VAL A 70 -3.35 3.41 2.93
C VAL A 70 -3.93 3.28 4.34
N ILE A 71 -3.15 3.54 5.39
CA ILE A 71 -3.60 3.47 6.80
C ILE A 71 -4.80 4.39 7.03
N GLU A 72 -4.79 5.61 6.52
CA GLU A 72 -5.88 6.58 6.68
C GLU A 72 -7.19 6.16 5.99
N ARG A 73 -7.14 5.17 5.09
CA ARG A 73 -8.27 4.62 4.34
C ARG A 73 -8.63 3.19 4.76
N THR A 74 -8.07 2.74 5.87
CA THR A 74 -8.19 1.40 6.43
C THR A 74 -8.97 1.48 7.73
#